data_AF-A0A7Z9G6W9-F1
#
_entry.id   AF-A0A7Z9G6W9-F1
#
_cell.length_a   1.000
_cell.length_b   1.000
_cell.length_c   1.000
_cell.angle_alpha   90.00
_cell.angle_beta   90.00
_cell.angle_gamma   90.00
#
_symmetry.space_group_name_H-M   'P 1'
#
loop_
_entity.id
_entity.type
_entity.pdbx_description
1 polymer ?
#
loop_
_entity_poly.entity_id
_entity_poly.type
_entity_poly.pdbx_seq_one_letter_code
_entity_poly.pdbx_strand_id
1 'polypeptide(L)'
;NGFESIFRFIRGERIDDHQVGSEEYNVSEEAAKLISGAQRVVAVGTTSVRTLESLADANGKIRAGQGETTLYITPGYTFKAVDAMLTNFHLPGSSLIVLVAAFAGVDPVMNAYQLALAQQFRFYSYGDAMFIS
;
A
#
# COMPACT_ATOMS: atom_id res chain seq x y z
N ASN A 1 19.53 16.53 1.75
CA ASN A 1 18.47 16.30 0.73
C ASN A 1 18.49 14.89 0.13
N GLY A 2 18.84 13.83 0.89
CA GLY A 2 18.98 12.45 0.39
C GLY A 2 17.75 11.56 0.59
N PHE A 3 16.64 12.15 1.04
CA PHE A 3 15.48 11.41 1.52
C PHE A 3 14.30 11.53 0.53
N GLU A 4 14.21 12.60 -0.28
CA GLU A 4 13.29 12.64 -1.44
C GLU A 4 13.66 11.64 -2.54
N SER A 5 14.93 11.26 -2.66
CA SER A 5 15.37 10.31 -3.69
C SER A 5 14.82 8.90 -3.49
N ILE A 6 14.34 8.55 -2.29
CA ILE A 6 13.81 7.21 -1.98
C ILE A 6 12.51 6.91 -2.72
N PHE A 7 11.76 7.95 -3.13
CA PHE A 7 10.54 7.83 -3.92
C PHE A 7 10.77 8.04 -5.40
N ARG A 8 12.01 8.31 -5.81
CA ARG A 8 12.39 8.41 -7.23
C ARG A 8 13.01 7.12 -7.72
N PHE A 9 13.62 6.33 -6.82
CA PHE A 9 14.29 5.09 -7.15
C PHE A 9 13.98 3.96 -6.16
N ILE A 10 13.68 2.77 -6.69
CA ILE A 10 13.62 1.50 -5.95
C ILE A 10 14.83 0.67 -6.39
N ARG A 11 15.71 0.31 -5.46
CA ARG A 11 16.91 -0.51 -5.74
C ARG A 11 17.77 -0.02 -6.94
N GLY A 12 17.82 1.28 -7.16
CA GLY A 12 18.59 1.91 -8.26
C GLY A 12 17.85 2.04 -9.59
N GLU A 13 16.62 1.55 -9.69
CA GLU A 13 15.73 1.70 -10.83
C GLU A 13 14.72 2.82 -10.58
N ARG A 14 14.33 3.59 -11.61
CA ARG A 14 13.30 4.63 -11.43
C ARG A 14 11.99 3.97 -11.01
N ILE A 15 11.22 4.65 -10.16
CA ILE A 15 9.91 4.11 -9.75
C ILE A 15 9.01 3.82 -10.94
N ASP A 16 9.12 4.56 -12.05
CA ASP A 16 8.27 4.40 -13.23
C ASP A 16 8.63 3.14 -14.04
N ASP A 17 9.88 2.69 -13.93
CA ASP A 17 10.41 1.54 -14.67
C ASP A 17 10.32 0.24 -13.86
N HIS A 18 10.09 0.35 -12.55
CA HIS A 18 10.08 -0.79 -11.63
C HIS A 18 8.85 -1.68 -11.81
N GLN A 19 9.08 -3.00 -11.84
CA GLN A 19 8.01 -4.01 -11.81
C GLN A 19 7.94 -4.69 -10.45
N VAL A 20 6.74 -4.69 -9.86
CA VAL A 20 6.46 -5.43 -8.63
C VAL A 20 6.10 -6.87 -8.97
N GLY A 21 6.58 -7.81 -8.14
CA GLY A 21 6.21 -9.22 -8.25
C GLY A 21 4.70 -9.44 -8.19
N SER A 22 4.26 -10.50 -8.87
CA SER A 22 2.88 -10.98 -8.81
C SER A 22 2.55 -11.46 -7.39
N GLU A 23 1.35 -11.15 -6.92
CA GLU A 23 0.76 -11.72 -5.70
C GLU A 23 -0.51 -12.48 -6.06
N GLU A 24 -0.59 -13.75 -5.64
CA GLU A 24 -1.83 -14.53 -5.73
C GLU A 24 -2.83 -14.06 -4.68
N TYR A 25 -4.10 -13.99 -5.08
CA TYR A 25 -5.22 -13.67 -4.19
C TYR A 25 -6.40 -14.61 -4.39
N ASN A 26 -7.21 -14.72 -3.35
CA ASN A 26 -8.50 -15.38 -3.37
C ASN A 26 -9.50 -14.61 -2.51
N VAL A 27 -10.54 -14.06 -3.15
CA VAL A 27 -11.62 -13.33 -2.47
C VAL A 27 -12.94 -14.05 -2.73
N SER A 28 -13.57 -14.55 -1.67
CA SER A 28 -14.86 -15.22 -1.76
C SER A 28 -15.99 -14.23 -2.11
N GLU A 29 -17.11 -14.76 -2.61
CA GLU A 29 -18.33 -13.96 -2.85
C GLU A 29 -18.84 -13.27 -1.58
N GLU A 30 -18.77 -13.98 -0.44
CA GLU A 30 -19.14 -13.44 0.86
C GLU A 30 -18.26 -12.24 1.24
N ALA A 31 -16.92 -12.39 1.14
CA ALA A 31 -16.00 -11.31 1.45
C ALA A 31 -16.20 -10.11 0.51
N ALA A 32 -16.33 -10.36 -0.79
CA ALA A 32 -16.57 -9.31 -1.78
C ALA A 32 -17.86 -8.53 -1.49
N LYS A 33 -18.94 -9.22 -1.12
CA LYS A 33 -20.21 -8.59 -0.75
C LYS A 33 -20.11 -7.78 0.54
N LEU A 34 -19.46 -8.32 1.58
CA LEU A 34 -19.26 -7.63 2.85
C LEU A 34 -18.45 -6.35 2.67
N ILE A 35 -17.32 -6.44 1.98
CA ILE A 35 -16.43 -5.31 1.74
C ILE A 35 -17.14 -4.25 0.88
N SER A 36 -17.82 -4.66 -0.19
CA SER A 36 -18.58 -3.75 -1.05
C SER A 36 -19.74 -3.04 -0.34
N GLY A 37 -20.26 -3.61 0.75
CA GLY A 37 -21.32 -3.03 1.56
C GLY A 37 -20.83 -2.21 2.76
N ALA A 38 -19.52 -2.20 3.02
CA ALA A 38 -18.95 -1.48 4.15
C ALA A 38 -18.98 0.04 3.91
N GLN A 39 -19.20 0.81 4.97
CA GLN A 39 -19.05 2.27 4.93
C GLN A 39 -17.59 2.70 4.90
N ARG A 40 -16.70 1.85 5.45
CA ARG A 40 -15.27 2.10 5.52
C ARG A 40 -14.51 0.78 5.44
N VAL A 41 -13.52 0.72 4.58
CA VAL A 41 -12.67 -0.44 4.36
C VAL A 41 -11.26 -0.14 4.87
N VAL A 42 -10.84 -0.90 5.89
CA VAL A 42 -9.49 -0.84 6.43
C VAL A 42 -8.71 -2.06 5.96
N ALA A 43 -7.72 -1.86 5.09
CA ALA A 43 -6.86 -2.92 4.62
C ALA A 43 -5.73 -3.20 5.61
N VAL A 44 -5.53 -4.45 6.00
CA VAL A 44 -4.44 -4.86 6.90
C VAL A 44 -3.35 -5.52 6.07
N GLY A 45 -2.27 -4.79 5.81
CA GLY A 45 -1.16 -5.19 4.95
C GLY A 45 -1.28 -4.69 3.51
N THR A 46 -0.14 -4.43 2.88
CA THR A 46 -0.06 -3.90 1.51
C THR A 46 -0.54 -4.90 0.46
N THR A 47 -0.39 -6.21 0.70
CA THR A 47 -0.93 -7.26 -0.16
C THR A 47 -2.47 -7.21 -0.22
N SER A 48 -3.12 -6.98 0.92
CA SER A 48 -4.58 -6.76 0.96
C SER A 48 -4.97 -5.50 0.22
N VAL A 49 -4.22 -4.40 0.35
CA VAL A 49 -4.45 -3.18 -0.43
C VAL A 49 -4.41 -3.47 -1.93
N ARG A 50 -3.33 -4.10 -2.41
CA ARG A 50 -3.16 -4.44 -3.84
C ARG A 50 -4.28 -5.36 -4.33
N THR A 51 -4.67 -6.35 -3.55
CA THR A 51 -5.75 -7.28 -3.87
C THR A 51 -7.08 -6.54 -4.05
N LEU A 52 -7.46 -5.71 -3.07
CA LEU A 52 -8.73 -4.99 -3.10
C LEU A 52 -8.77 -3.98 -4.24
N GLU A 53 -7.70 -3.21 -4.43
CA GLU A 53 -7.61 -2.22 -5.51
C GLU A 53 -7.58 -2.86 -6.91
N SER A 54 -7.11 -4.10 -7.03
CA SER A 54 -7.15 -4.86 -8.29
C SER A 54 -8.55 -5.35 -8.63
N LEU A 55 -9.32 -5.73 -7.61
CA LEU A 55 -10.67 -6.27 -7.77
C LEU A 55 -11.76 -5.20 -7.80
N ALA A 56 -11.47 -4.01 -7.25
CA ALA A 56 -12.36 -2.87 -7.19
C ALA A 56 -12.71 -2.34 -8.59
N ASP A 57 -14.00 -2.15 -8.84
CA ASP A 57 -14.49 -1.37 -9.97
C ASP A 57 -14.38 0.15 -9.72
N ALA A 58 -14.84 0.96 -10.67
CA ALA A 58 -14.77 2.42 -10.59
C ALA A 58 -15.60 3.02 -9.42
N ASN A 59 -16.52 2.26 -8.83
CA ASN A 59 -17.37 2.66 -7.72
C ASN A 59 -16.90 2.03 -6.38
N GLY A 60 -15.71 1.41 -6.36
CA GLY A 60 -15.18 0.75 -5.17
C GLY A 60 -15.82 -0.60 -4.84
N LYS A 61 -16.62 -1.18 -5.73
CA LYS A 61 -17.23 -2.50 -5.51
C LYS A 61 -16.22 -3.59 -5.84
N ILE A 62 -16.05 -4.52 -4.90
CA ILE A 62 -15.10 -5.63 -5.01
C ILE A 62 -15.75 -6.77 -5.78
N ARG A 63 -15.07 -7.25 -6.82
CA ARG A 63 -15.41 -8.50 -7.50
C ARG A 63 -14.80 -9.69 -6.75
N ALA A 64 -15.59 -10.74 -6.58
CA ALA A 64 -15.08 -12.01 -6.07
C ALA A 64 -14.24 -12.73 -7.14
N GLY A 65 -13.31 -13.57 -6.71
CA GLY A 65 -12.50 -14.35 -7.62
C GLY A 65 -11.13 -14.72 -7.07
N GLN A 66 -10.45 -15.54 -7.85
CA GLN A 66 -9.07 -15.94 -7.63
C GLN A 66 -8.23 -15.47 -8.82
N GLY A 67 -6.98 -15.16 -8.56
CA GLY A 67 -6.06 -14.75 -9.60
C GLY A 67 -4.79 -14.16 -9.02
N GLU A 68 -4.14 -13.39 -9.86
CA GLU A 68 -2.89 -12.75 -9.56
C GLU A 68 -2.99 -11.24 -9.78
N THR A 69 -2.31 -10.47 -8.95
CA THR A 69 -2.16 -9.04 -9.15
C THR A 69 -0.70 -8.65 -9.34
N THR A 70 -0.45 -7.94 -10.43
CA THR A 70 0.79 -7.19 -10.68
C THR A 70 0.58 -5.70 -10.46
N LEU A 71 -0.54 -5.28 -9.87
CA LEU A 71 -0.88 -3.88 -9.65
C LEU A 71 0.23 -3.22 -8.84
N TYR A 72 0.86 -2.22 -9.45
CA TYR A 72 1.87 -1.42 -8.83
C TYR A 72 1.31 -0.03 -8.56
N ILE A 73 1.24 0.31 -7.27
CA ILE A 73 0.60 1.54 -6.78
C ILE A 73 1.69 2.57 -6.49
N THR A 74 1.64 3.69 -7.20
CA THR A 74 2.60 4.80 -7.12
C THR A 74 1.88 6.12 -6.85
N PRO A 75 2.59 7.18 -6.40
CA PRO A 75 1.99 8.49 -6.17
C PRO A 75 1.20 9.00 -7.38
N GLY A 76 -0.03 9.47 -7.11
CA GLY A 76 -1.01 9.83 -8.14
C GLY A 76 -2.07 8.75 -8.40
N TYR A 77 -1.91 7.54 -7.86
CA TYR A 77 -2.95 6.52 -7.89
C TYR A 77 -4.21 6.99 -7.14
N THR A 78 -5.37 6.76 -7.73
CA THR A 78 -6.67 7.00 -7.06
C THR A 78 -7.16 5.69 -6.46
N PHE A 79 -7.16 5.60 -5.14
CA PHE A 79 -7.70 4.45 -4.41
C PHE A 79 -9.21 4.41 -4.57
N LYS A 80 -9.74 3.23 -4.91
CA LYS A 80 -11.15 3.02 -5.24
C LYS A 80 -11.91 2.37 -4.09
N ALA A 81 -11.25 1.49 -3.34
CA ALA A 81 -11.91 0.65 -2.34
C ALA A 81 -11.32 0.75 -0.94
N VAL A 82 -10.06 1.12 -0.77
CA VAL A 82 -9.40 1.19 0.53
C VAL A 82 -9.45 2.61 1.09
N ASP A 83 -10.07 2.79 2.26
CA ASP A 83 -10.18 4.08 2.96
C ASP A 83 -9.09 4.29 4.02
N ALA A 84 -8.53 3.21 4.55
CA ALA A 84 -7.45 3.24 5.53
C ALA A 84 -6.58 1.99 5.42
N MET A 85 -5.34 2.06 5.86
CA MET A 85 -4.47 0.90 5.93
C MET A 85 -3.72 0.78 7.26
N LEU A 86 -3.54 -0.45 7.70
CA LEU A 86 -2.60 -0.83 8.75
C LEU A 86 -1.45 -1.60 8.11
N THR A 87 -0.21 -1.12 8.26
CA THR A 87 0.97 -1.75 7.65
C THR A 87 2.21 -1.56 8.52
N ASN A 88 3.30 -2.24 8.20
CA ASN A 88 4.57 -2.08 8.92
C ASN A 88 5.33 -0.83 8.43
N PHE A 89 6.40 -0.47 9.14
CA PHE A 89 7.41 0.44 8.59
C PHE A 89 8.31 -0.30 7.59
N HIS A 90 8.33 0.17 6.34
CA HIS A 90 9.06 -0.44 5.23
C HIS A 90 10.46 0.15 5.08
N LEU A 91 11.37 -0.54 4.41
CA LEU A 91 12.72 -0.01 4.21
C LEU A 91 12.71 1.09 3.11
N PRO A 92 13.56 2.13 3.24
CA PRO A 92 13.80 3.08 2.17
C PRO A 92 14.20 2.39 0.86
N GLY A 93 13.62 2.84 -0.26
CA GLY A 93 13.91 2.26 -1.59
C GLY A 93 13.23 0.91 -1.84
N SER A 94 12.16 0.58 -1.12
CA SER A 94 11.27 -0.56 -1.41
C SER A 94 10.02 -0.13 -2.20
N SER A 95 9.40 -1.04 -2.94
CA SER A 95 8.11 -0.77 -3.59
C SER A 95 6.97 -0.54 -2.59
N LEU A 96 7.08 -1.09 -1.37
CA LEU A 96 6.05 -0.95 -0.34
C LEU A 96 5.99 0.46 0.25
N ILE A 97 7.14 1.12 0.44
CA ILE A 97 7.12 2.53 0.89
C ILE A 97 6.52 3.44 -0.19
N VAL A 98 6.70 3.10 -1.48
CA VAL A 98 6.07 3.83 -2.60
C VAL A 98 4.55 3.70 -2.57
N LEU A 99 4.00 2.51 -2.30
CA LEU A 99 2.56 2.34 -2.09
C LEU A 99 2.05 3.16 -0.91
N VAL A 100 2.77 3.16 0.21
CA VAL A 100 2.40 3.93 1.40
C VAL A 100 2.39 5.45 1.10
N ALA A 101 3.38 5.94 0.35
CA ALA A 101 3.41 7.34 -0.10
C ALA A 101 2.36 7.67 -1.16
N ALA A 102 1.95 6.71 -1.98
CA ALA A 102 0.80 6.89 -2.86
C ALA A 102 -0.49 7.12 -2.07
N PHE A 103 -0.64 6.44 -0.93
CA PHE A 103 -1.82 6.54 -0.09
C PHE A 103 -1.83 7.81 0.79
N ALA A 104 -0.74 8.08 1.52
CA ALA A 104 -0.71 9.16 2.51
C ALA A 104 -0.03 10.45 2.02
N GLY A 105 0.51 10.45 0.79
CA GLY A 105 1.36 11.51 0.27
C GLY A 105 2.83 11.35 0.69
N VAL A 106 3.74 11.90 -0.12
CA VAL A 106 5.19 11.79 0.10
C VAL A 106 5.62 12.51 1.38
N ASP A 107 5.28 13.79 1.55
CA ASP A 107 5.75 14.59 2.68
C ASP A 107 5.25 14.09 4.04
N PRO A 108 3.95 13.71 4.20
CA PRO A 108 3.48 13.13 5.46
C PRO A 108 4.18 11.83 5.83
N VAL A 109 4.39 10.92 4.87
CA VAL A 109 5.12 9.67 5.10
C VAL A 109 6.56 9.96 5.51
N MET A 110 7.21 10.92 4.85
CA MET A 110 8.58 11.31 5.18
C MET A 110 8.72 11.82 6.61
N ASN A 111 7.81 12.69 7.03
CA ASN A 111 7.80 13.21 8.40
C ASN A 111 7.54 12.11 9.42
N ALA A 112 6.61 11.19 9.13
CA ALA A 112 6.33 10.04 9.98
C ALA A 112 7.56 9.12 10.15
N TYR A 113 8.32 8.87 9.07
CA TYR A 113 9.52 8.05 9.12
C TYR A 113 10.66 8.71 9.88
N GLN A 114 10.86 10.03 9.73
CA GLN A 114 11.85 10.77 10.52
C GLN A 114 11.52 10.69 12.02
N LEU A 115 10.24 10.85 12.38
CA LEU A 115 9.79 10.71 13.76
C LEU A 115 9.99 9.28 14.29
N ALA A 116 9.64 8.26 13.51
CA ALA A 116 9.81 6.86 13.88
C ALA A 116 11.28 6.52 14.15
N LEU A 117 12.20 7.02 13.33
CA LEU A 117 13.65 6.88 13.55
C LEU A 117 14.10 7.59 14.83
N ALA A 118 13.65 8.84 15.05
CA ALA A 118 13.99 9.61 16.24
C ALA A 118 13.47 8.95 17.54
N GLN A 119 12.33 8.29 17.47
CA GLN A 119 11.73 7.55 18.59
C GLN A 119 12.14 6.07 18.67
N GLN A 120 13.11 5.65 17.85
CA GLN A 120 13.63 4.27 17.86
C GLN A 120 12.57 3.19 17.64
N PHE A 121 11.58 3.48 16.78
CA PHE A 121 10.62 2.47 16.33
C PHE A 121 11.38 1.33 15.65
N ARG A 122 10.85 0.11 15.79
CA ARG A 122 11.35 -1.08 15.14
C ARG A 122 10.75 -1.15 13.73
N PHE A 123 11.58 -1.34 12.72
CA PHE A 123 11.14 -1.40 11.33
C PHE A 123 11.01 -2.86 10.87
N TYR A 124 10.47 -3.04 9.66
CA TYR A 124 10.39 -4.33 8.95
C TYR A 124 9.34 -5.31 9.52
N SER A 125 9.43 -6.59 9.15
CA SER A 125 8.37 -7.60 9.31
C SER A 125 7.89 -7.83 10.75
N TYR A 126 8.77 -7.65 11.73
CA TYR A 126 8.49 -7.88 13.16
C TYR A 126 8.58 -6.59 13.99
N GLY A 127 8.59 -5.45 13.30
CA GLY A 127 8.68 -4.14 13.91
C GLY A 127 7.34 -3.63 14.41
N ASP A 128 7.28 -2.32 14.56
CA ASP A 128 6.07 -1.58 14.87
C ASP A 128 5.24 -1.34 13.60
N ALA A 129 4.00 -0.89 13.80
CA ALA A 129 3.03 -0.67 12.74
C ALA A 129 2.66 0.81 12.58
N MET A 130 2.16 1.15 11.40
CA MET A 130 1.60 2.42 11.02
C MET A 130 0.14 2.23 10.63
N PHE A 131 -0.74 3.05 11.20
CA PHE A 131 -2.13 3.19 10.78
C PHE A 131 -2.29 4.50 10.02
N ILE A 132 -2.87 4.43 8.82
CA ILE A 132 -3.07 5.57 7.92
C ILE A 132 -4.53 5.63 7.53
N SER A 133 -5.15 6.81 7.66
CA SER A 133 -6.58 7.04 7.43
C SER A 133 -6.89 8.39 6.84
#